data_AF-A0A0K2TAL5-F1
#
_entry.id   AF-A0A0K2TAL5-F1
#
_cell.length_a   1.000
_cell.length_b   1.000
_cell.length_c   1.000
_cell.angle_alpha   90.00
_cell.angle_beta   90.00
_cell.angle_gamma   90.00
#
_symmetry.space_group_name_H-M   'P 1'
#
loop_
_entity.id
_entity.type
_entity.pdbx_description
1 polymer ?
#
loop_
_entity_poly.entity_id
_entity_poly.type
_entity_poly.pdbx_seq_one_letter_code
_entity_poly.pdbx_strand_id
1 'polypeptide(L)'
;MGCAMSAEERASRARSKQIEKNLKEDGIQAAKDIKLLLLGAGESGKSTIVKQMKIIHESGFTSEDFKQYRPVVYSNTIQSLVAILRAMPNLGISFSNGDREADAKMVMDVVSRMEDTEPFSEELLHGMKRLWVDAGVQECFSRSNEYQLNDSAKYFLDDLDRLGAKEYQPTEQDILRTRVKT
;
A
#
# COMPACT_ATOMS: atom_id res chain seq x y z
N MET A 1 15.06 54.48 38.48
CA MET A 1 15.98 53.45 37.95
C MET A 1 15.22 52.55 37.01
N GLY A 2 15.27 52.82 35.70
CA GLY A 2 14.61 52.01 34.68
C GLY A 2 15.67 51.24 33.90
N CYS A 3 15.85 49.96 34.20
CA CYS A 3 16.67 49.08 33.36
C CYS A 3 15.98 48.94 32.00
N ALA A 4 16.60 49.51 30.97
CA ALA A 4 16.17 49.29 29.60
C ALA A 4 16.39 47.81 29.26
N MET A 5 15.32 47.10 28.87
CA MET A 5 15.41 45.71 28.42
C MET A 5 16.46 45.58 27.30
N SER A 6 17.26 44.51 27.37
CA SER A 6 18.24 44.19 26.34
C SER A 6 17.53 43.91 25.00
N ALA A 7 18.25 44.10 23.88
CA ALA A 7 17.71 43.80 22.56
C ALA A 7 17.27 42.32 22.43
N GLU A 8 17.97 41.44 23.12
CA GLU A 8 17.72 40.00 23.16
C GLU A 8 16.44 39.65 23.95
N GLU A 9 16.21 40.30 25.09
CA GLU A 9 14.96 40.16 25.86
C GLU A 9 13.74 40.68 25.08
N ARG A 10 13.90 41.78 24.32
CA ARG A 10 12.83 42.29 23.44
C ARG A 10 12.54 41.34 22.28
N ALA A 11 13.57 40.82 21.64
CA ALA A 11 13.43 39.83 20.56
C ALA A 11 12.78 38.54 21.07
N SER A 12 13.16 38.08 22.26
CA SER A 12 12.56 36.91 22.92
C SER A 12 11.08 37.14 23.24
N ARG A 13 10.73 38.27 23.88
CA ARG A 13 9.32 38.62 24.14
C ARG A 13 8.48 38.75 22.87
N ALA A 14 9.02 39.35 21.81
CA ALA A 14 8.32 39.46 20.53
C ALA A 14 8.05 38.07 19.94
N ARG A 15 9.03 37.16 20.04
CA ARG A 15 8.90 35.76 19.59
C ARG A 15 7.86 35.00 20.42
N SER A 16 7.88 35.11 21.74
CA SER A 16 6.88 34.51 22.63
C SER A 16 5.47 35.01 22.33
N LYS A 17 5.31 36.32 22.12
CA LYS A 17 4.01 36.92 21.76
C LYS A 17 3.50 36.41 20.40
N GLN A 18 4.40 36.20 19.44
CA GLN A 18 4.04 35.60 18.16
C GLN A 18 3.63 34.13 18.31
N ILE A 19 4.33 33.35 19.13
CA ILE A 19 3.98 31.95 19.43
C ILE A 19 2.61 31.88 20.09
N GLU A 20 2.33 32.71 21.10
CA GLU A 20 1.00 32.76 21.76
C GLU A 20 -0.11 33.11 20.78
N LYS A 21 0.15 34.04 19.85
CA LYS A 21 -0.80 34.39 18.80
C LYS A 21 -1.09 33.18 17.90
N ASN A 22 -0.06 32.50 17.43
CA ASN A 22 -0.21 31.31 16.59
C ASN A 22 -0.96 30.19 17.34
N LEU A 23 -0.60 29.91 18.61
CA LEU A 23 -1.28 28.92 19.43
C LEU A 23 -2.77 29.22 19.63
N LYS A 24 -3.13 30.50 19.78
CA LYS A 24 -4.53 30.92 19.89
C LYS A 24 -5.27 30.71 18.56
N GLU A 25 -4.66 31.05 17.44
CA GLU A 25 -5.23 30.84 16.11
C GLU A 25 -5.41 29.34 15.81
N ASP A 26 -4.39 28.52 16.09
CA ASP A 26 -4.44 27.06 15.98
C ASP A 26 -5.51 26.46 16.89
N GLY A 27 -5.66 26.97 18.12
CA GLY A 27 -6.68 26.51 19.06
C GLY A 27 -8.11 26.80 18.58
N ILE A 28 -8.34 27.97 17.96
CA ILE A 28 -9.64 28.31 17.35
C ILE A 28 -9.93 27.42 16.15
N GLN A 29 -8.91 27.11 15.35
CA GLN A 29 -9.07 26.25 14.19
C GLN A 29 -9.32 24.79 14.60
N ALA A 30 -8.54 24.25 15.53
CA ALA A 30 -8.70 22.90 16.06
C ALA A 30 -10.05 22.69 16.76
N ALA A 31 -10.63 23.73 17.36
CA ALA A 31 -11.97 23.66 17.95
C ALA A 31 -13.09 23.52 16.91
N LYS A 32 -12.84 23.86 15.63
CA LYS A 32 -13.78 23.66 14.52
C LYS A 32 -13.62 22.31 13.85
N ASP A 33 -12.50 21.63 14.06
CA ASP A 33 -12.21 20.34 13.45
C ASP A 33 -13.07 19.23 14.06
N ILE A 34 -13.74 18.45 13.21
CA ILE A 34 -14.50 17.28 13.62
C ILE A 34 -13.60 16.05 13.51
N LYS A 35 -13.26 15.44 14.65
CA LYS A 35 -12.44 14.22 14.70
C LYS A 35 -13.32 12.98 14.61
N LEU A 36 -13.09 12.16 13.59
CA LEU A 36 -13.77 10.88 13.38
C LEU A 36 -12.81 9.73 13.67
N LEU A 37 -13.24 8.77 14.49
CA LEU A 37 -12.51 7.54 14.78
C LEU A 37 -13.19 6.36 14.09
N LEU A 38 -12.48 5.71 13.17
CA LEU A 38 -12.95 4.50 12.50
C LEU A 38 -12.41 3.25 13.21
N LEU A 39 -13.31 2.42 13.72
CA LEU A 39 -12.98 1.16 14.40
C LEU A 39 -13.53 -0.03 13.62
N GLY A 40 -12.87 -1.18 13.75
CA GLY A 40 -13.25 -2.43 13.08
C GLY A 40 -12.09 -3.41 13.03
N ALA A 41 -12.39 -4.68 12.78
CA ALA A 41 -11.40 -5.75 12.64
C ALA A 41 -10.37 -5.46 11.53
N GLY A 42 -9.27 -6.24 11.49
CA GLY A 42 -8.36 -6.21 10.33
C GLY A 42 -9.13 -6.37 9.03
N GLU A 43 -8.71 -5.66 7.98
CA GLU A 43 -9.29 -5.79 6.63
C GLU A 43 -10.76 -5.37 6.49
N SER A 44 -11.38 -4.79 7.53
CA SER A 44 -12.77 -4.29 7.51
C SER A 44 -13.03 -3.05 6.63
N GLY A 45 -12.09 -2.66 5.75
CA GLY A 45 -12.25 -1.53 4.83
C GLY A 45 -12.02 -0.13 5.41
N LYS A 46 -11.52 0.02 6.64
CA LYS A 46 -11.27 1.35 7.27
C LYS A 46 -10.39 2.27 6.41
N SER A 47 -9.25 1.76 5.98
CA SER A 47 -8.32 2.53 5.13
C SER A 47 -8.96 2.85 3.78
N THR A 48 -9.82 1.97 3.26
CA THR A 48 -10.57 2.21 2.02
C THR A 48 -11.55 3.36 2.20
N ILE A 49 -12.25 3.46 3.34
CA ILE A 49 -13.14 4.59 3.65
C ILE A 49 -12.33 5.91 3.67
N VAL A 50 -11.17 5.92 4.33
CA VAL A 50 -10.31 7.12 4.36
C VAL A 50 -9.83 7.51 2.96
N LYS A 51 -9.43 6.54 2.13
CA LYS A 51 -9.06 6.77 0.73
C LYS A 51 -10.23 7.32 -0.10
N GLN A 52 -11.45 6.82 0.11
CA GLN A 52 -12.66 7.34 -0.54
C GLN A 52 -12.97 8.78 -0.12
N MET A 53 -12.76 9.14 1.15
CA MET A 53 -12.90 10.53 1.61
C MET A 53 -11.95 11.45 0.87
N LYS A 54 -10.71 11.02 0.61
CA LYS A 54 -9.75 11.79 -0.20
C LYS A 54 -10.24 11.99 -1.64
N ILE A 55 -10.81 10.96 -2.26
CA ILE A 55 -11.39 11.04 -3.61
C ILE A 55 -12.55 12.03 -3.65
N ILE A 56 -13.49 11.93 -2.72
CA ILE A 56 -14.76 12.67 -2.78
C ILE A 56 -14.60 14.11 -2.28
N HIS A 57 -13.71 14.35 -1.31
CA HIS A 57 -13.63 15.63 -0.59
C HIS A 57 -12.28 16.37 -0.68
N GLU A 58 -11.20 15.73 -1.13
CA GLU A 58 -9.84 16.33 -1.18
C GLU A 58 -9.25 16.35 -2.60
N SER A 59 -10.09 16.52 -3.63
CA SER A 59 -9.66 16.61 -5.05
C SER A 59 -8.95 15.36 -5.61
N GLY A 60 -9.04 14.20 -4.95
CA GLY A 60 -8.48 12.95 -5.46
C GLY A 60 -7.02 12.71 -5.13
N PHE A 61 -6.42 11.76 -5.85
CA PHE A 61 -5.00 11.45 -5.74
C PHE A 61 -4.17 12.32 -6.69
N THR A 62 -3.07 12.86 -6.19
CA THR A 62 -2.12 13.64 -6.97
C THR A 62 -1.19 12.73 -7.78
N SER A 63 -0.51 13.28 -8.79
CA SER A 63 0.55 12.56 -9.51
C SER A 63 1.64 12.02 -8.60
N GLU A 64 1.91 12.69 -7.47
CA GLU A 64 2.89 12.25 -6.49
C GLU A 64 2.36 11.07 -5.65
N ASP A 65 1.07 11.10 -5.27
CA ASP A 65 0.42 9.96 -4.62
C ASP A 65 0.54 8.70 -5.50
N PHE A 66 0.22 8.82 -6.80
CA PHE A 66 0.29 7.68 -7.72
C PHE A 66 1.71 7.08 -7.81
N LYS A 67 2.76 7.91 -7.73
CA LYS A 67 4.15 7.43 -7.68
C LYS A 67 4.45 6.70 -6.38
N GLN A 68 3.98 7.21 -5.25
CA GLN A 68 4.19 6.60 -3.93
C GLN A 68 3.46 5.26 -3.79
N TYR A 69 2.30 5.10 -4.42
CA TYR A 69 1.55 3.84 -4.40
C TYR A 69 2.05 2.79 -5.41
N ARG A 70 2.85 3.19 -6.42
CA ARG A 70 3.35 2.24 -7.43
C ARG A 70 4.17 1.09 -6.81
N PRO A 71 5.16 1.34 -5.94
CA PRO A 71 5.87 0.27 -5.23
C PRO A 71 4.96 -0.60 -4.35
N VAL A 72 3.91 -0.01 -3.77
CA VAL A 72 2.94 -0.73 -2.92
C VAL A 72 2.11 -1.71 -3.76
N VAL A 73 1.69 -1.31 -4.97
CA VAL A 73 0.97 -2.21 -5.88
C VAL A 73 1.85 -3.39 -6.28
N TYR A 74 3.13 -3.16 -6.61
CA TYR A 74 4.07 -4.23 -6.93
C TYR A 74 4.21 -5.22 -5.78
N SER A 75 4.47 -4.71 -4.57
CA SER A 75 4.63 -5.55 -3.39
C SER A 75 3.36 -6.33 -3.09
N ASN A 76 2.18 -5.69 -3.12
CA ASN A 76 0.91 -6.36 -2.91
C ASN A 76 0.65 -7.48 -3.92
N THR A 77 1.03 -7.29 -5.19
CA THR A 77 0.85 -8.28 -6.25
C THR A 77 1.76 -9.49 -6.01
N ILE A 78 3.06 -9.26 -5.79
CA ILE A 78 4.06 -10.32 -5.57
C ILE A 78 3.75 -11.07 -4.27
N GLN A 79 3.47 -10.35 -3.17
CA GLN A 79 3.14 -10.95 -1.88
C GLN A 79 1.85 -11.77 -1.93
N SER A 80 0.86 -11.37 -2.73
CA SER A 80 -0.36 -12.16 -2.93
C SER A 80 -0.06 -13.49 -3.63
N LEU A 81 0.77 -13.48 -4.67
CA LEU A 81 1.20 -14.71 -5.33
C LEU A 81 2.02 -15.60 -4.39
N VAL A 82 2.97 -15.03 -3.64
CA VAL A 82 3.76 -15.75 -2.64
C VAL A 82 2.89 -16.37 -1.55
N ALA A 83 1.84 -15.70 -1.08
CA ALA A 83 0.92 -16.26 -0.11
C ALA A 83 0.22 -17.52 -0.65
N ILE A 84 -0.23 -17.49 -1.91
CA ILE A 84 -0.84 -18.66 -2.58
C ILE A 84 0.19 -19.80 -2.68
N LEU A 85 1.40 -19.50 -3.16
CA LEU A 85 2.46 -20.50 -3.33
C LEU A 85 2.91 -21.13 -2.00
N ARG A 86 2.93 -20.36 -0.90
CA ARG A 86 3.20 -20.89 0.46
C ARG A 86 2.07 -21.75 1.00
N ALA A 87 0.83 -21.51 0.58
CA ALA A 87 -0.31 -22.29 1.01
C ALA A 87 -0.40 -23.65 0.27
N MET A 88 0.07 -23.73 -0.97
CA MET A 88 -0.04 -24.94 -1.80
C MET A 88 0.47 -26.22 -1.11
N PRO A 89 1.68 -26.28 -0.51
CA PRO A 89 2.15 -27.48 0.18
C PRO A 89 1.31 -27.83 1.41
N ASN A 90 0.81 -26.83 2.13
CA ASN A 90 -0.01 -27.03 3.33
C ASN A 90 -1.40 -27.61 3.00
N LEU A 91 -1.90 -27.30 1.80
CA LEU A 91 -3.17 -27.83 1.29
C LEU A 91 -3.02 -29.13 0.48
N GLY A 92 -1.78 -29.62 0.33
CA GLY A 92 -1.47 -30.81 -0.46
C GLY A 92 -1.64 -30.62 -1.96
N ILE A 93 -1.56 -29.39 -2.46
CA ILE A 93 -1.76 -29.04 -3.87
C ILE A 93 -0.40 -28.93 -4.56
N SER A 94 -0.23 -29.63 -5.68
CA SER A 94 0.95 -29.55 -6.53
C SER A 94 0.68 -28.70 -7.78
N PHE A 95 1.73 -28.20 -8.42
CA PHE A 95 1.59 -27.56 -9.72
C PHE A 95 1.07 -28.55 -10.77
N SER A 96 0.27 -28.05 -11.70
CA SER A 96 -0.16 -28.86 -12.85
C SER A 96 0.98 -29.09 -13.84
N ASN A 97 1.91 -28.14 -13.94
CA ASN A 97 3.15 -28.30 -14.68
C ASN A 97 4.37 -28.16 -13.74
N GLY A 98 5.22 -29.19 -13.66
CA GLY A 98 6.44 -29.20 -12.84
C GLY A 98 7.45 -28.09 -13.19
N ASP A 99 7.44 -27.57 -14.42
CA ASP A 99 8.26 -26.43 -14.84
C ASP A 99 7.94 -25.15 -14.02
N ARG A 100 6.77 -25.10 -13.37
CA ARG A 100 6.37 -23.98 -12.51
C ARG A 100 7.15 -23.90 -11.21
N GLU A 101 7.85 -24.96 -10.79
CA GLU A 101 8.70 -24.91 -9.59
C GLU A 101 9.81 -23.85 -9.72
N ALA A 102 10.40 -23.72 -10.91
CA ALA A 102 11.42 -22.70 -11.18
C ALA A 102 10.84 -21.29 -11.10
N ASP A 103 9.64 -21.08 -11.66
CA ASP A 103 8.93 -19.81 -11.60
C ASP A 103 8.56 -19.45 -10.15
N ALA A 104 8.08 -20.42 -9.37
CA ALA A 104 7.73 -20.22 -7.97
C ALA A 104 8.95 -19.84 -7.14
N LYS A 105 10.09 -20.50 -7.36
CA LYS A 105 11.35 -20.16 -6.70
C LYS A 105 11.79 -18.73 -7.01
N MET A 106 11.72 -18.33 -8.28
CA MET A 106 12.06 -16.98 -8.71
C MET A 106 11.22 -15.92 -8.00
N VAL A 107 9.89 -16.10 -7.95
CA VAL A 107 8.98 -15.18 -7.25
C VAL A 107 9.29 -15.11 -5.75
N MET A 108 9.58 -16.24 -5.10
CA MET A 108 9.96 -16.30 -3.69
C MET A 108 11.29 -15.61 -3.39
N ASP A 109 12.25 -15.72 -4.31
CA ASP A 109 13.58 -15.11 -4.18
C ASP A 109 13.49 -13.58 -4.22
N VAL A 110 12.61 -13.00 -5.05
CA VAL A 110 12.37 -11.54 -5.10
C VAL A 110 11.92 -11.00 -3.74
N VAL A 111 10.96 -11.66 -3.09
CA VAL A 111 10.51 -11.27 -1.74
C VAL A 111 11.63 -11.46 -0.72
N SER A 112 12.41 -12.52 -0.83
CA SER A 112 13.52 -12.81 0.09
C SER A 112 14.66 -11.78 -0.01
N ARG A 113 14.82 -11.16 -1.18
CA ARG A 113 15.76 -10.06 -1.43
C ARG A 113 15.19 -8.67 -1.13
N MET A 114 13.91 -8.58 -0.73
CA MET A 114 13.19 -7.32 -0.52
C MET A 114 13.13 -6.45 -1.78
N GLU A 115 13.04 -7.09 -2.95
CA GLU A 115 12.96 -6.44 -4.26
C GLU A 115 11.50 -6.39 -4.78
N ASP A 116 10.52 -6.70 -3.94
CA ASP A 116 9.10 -6.76 -4.32
C ASP A 116 8.44 -5.39 -4.50
N THR A 117 9.17 -4.30 -4.26
CA THR A 117 8.73 -2.91 -4.50
C THR A 117 9.14 -2.36 -5.86
N GLU A 118 9.98 -3.09 -6.60
CA GLU A 118 10.55 -2.65 -7.88
C GLU A 118 9.66 -3.02 -9.07
N PRO A 119 9.79 -2.33 -10.23
CA PRO A 119 9.13 -2.75 -11.45
C PRO A 119 9.47 -4.20 -11.82
N PHE A 120 8.49 -4.93 -12.32
CA PHE A 120 8.68 -6.32 -12.70
C PHE A 120 9.72 -6.42 -13.83
N SER A 121 10.73 -7.28 -13.65
CA SER A 121 11.56 -7.70 -14.78
C SER A 121 10.71 -8.49 -15.77
N GLU A 122 11.10 -8.51 -17.05
CA GLU A 122 10.37 -9.30 -18.06
C GLU A 122 10.29 -10.77 -17.65
N GLU A 123 11.37 -11.31 -17.08
CA GLU A 123 11.42 -12.70 -16.62
C GLU A 123 10.43 -12.96 -15.47
N LEU A 124 10.41 -12.07 -14.46
CA LEU A 124 9.49 -12.15 -13.33
C LEU A 124 8.03 -12.07 -13.79
N LEU A 125 7.71 -11.11 -14.66
CA LEU A 125 6.35 -10.92 -15.19
C LEU A 125 5.86 -12.19 -15.89
N HIS A 126 6.69 -12.77 -16.77
CA HIS A 126 6.31 -14.01 -17.45
C HIS A 126 6.17 -15.19 -16.48
N GLY A 127 7.06 -15.30 -15.48
CA GLY A 127 6.96 -16.31 -14.42
C GLY A 127 5.66 -16.20 -13.64
N MET A 128 5.31 -14.99 -13.18
CA MET A 128 4.05 -14.70 -12.48
C MET A 128 2.83 -15.05 -13.34
N LYS A 129 2.84 -14.70 -14.63
CA LYS A 129 1.75 -15.05 -15.56
C LYS A 129 1.59 -16.55 -15.71
N ARG A 130 2.70 -17.28 -15.90
CA ARG A 130 2.68 -18.74 -16.03
C ARG A 130 2.19 -19.43 -14.75
N LEU A 131 2.58 -18.91 -13.59
CA LEU A 131 2.08 -19.38 -12.30
C LEU A 131 0.59 -19.11 -12.16
N TRP A 132 0.13 -17.89 -12.49
CA TRP A 132 -1.27 -17.54 -12.30
C TRP A 132 -2.22 -18.39 -13.14
N VAL A 133 -1.84 -18.80 -14.35
CA VAL A 133 -2.66 -19.69 -15.19
C VAL A 133 -2.51 -21.18 -14.87
N ASP A 134 -1.61 -21.57 -13.95
CA ASP A 134 -1.46 -22.97 -13.54
C ASP A 134 -2.69 -23.45 -12.76
N ALA A 135 -3.18 -24.64 -13.09
CA ALA A 135 -4.42 -25.15 -12.49
C ALA A 135 -4.27 -25.42 -10.98
N GLY A 136 -3.08 -25.83 -10.51
CA GLY A 136 -2.82 -26.01 -9.08
C GLY A 136 -2.79 -24.69 -8.32
N VAL A 137 -2.25 -23.64 -8.94
CA VAL A 137 -2.29 -22.28 -8.36
C VAL A 137 -3.73 -21.76 -8.31
N GLN A 138 -4.53 -21.95 -9.37
CA GLN A 138 -5.95 -21.58 -9.39
C GLN A 138 -6.78 -22.38 -8.38
N GLU A 139 -6.50 -23.68 -8.21
CA GLU A 139 -7.13 -24.51 -7.19
C GLU A 139 -6.81 -23.98 -5.78
N CYS A 140 -5.54 -23.68 -5.49
CA CYS A 140 -5.14 -23.10 -4.22
C CYS A 140 -5.79 -21.73 -3.97
N PHE A 141 -5.90 -20.90 -5.01
CA PHE A 141 -6.60 -19.61 -4.93
C PHE A 141 -8.10 -19.76 -4.63
N SER A 142 -8.76 -20.78 -5.20
CA SER A 142 -10.18 -21.06 -4.92
C SER A 142 -10.46 -21.43 -3.46
N ARG A 143 -9.43 -21.95 -2.77
CA ARG A 143 -9.42 -22.31 -1.35
C ARG A 143 -8.79 -21.22 -0.47
N SER A 144 -8.73 -19.99 -0.96
CA SER A 144 -8.12 -18.85 -0.25
C SER A 144 -8.75 -18.54 1.11
N ASN A 145 -9.98 -19.00 1.39
CA ASN A 145 -10.59 -18.90 2.71
C ASN A 145 -9.93 -19.80 3.78
N GLU A 146 -9.04 -20.73 3.40
CA GLU A 146 -8.31 -21.61 4.31
C GLU A 146 -6.98 -21.02 4.80
N TYR A 147 -6.55 -19.89 4.25
CA TYR A 147 -5.33 -19.19 4.63
C TYR A 147 -5.49 -17.66 4.54
N GLN A 148 -4.48 -16.92 4.96
CA GLN A 148 -4.51 -15.45 4.89
C GLN A 148 -4.10 -14.99 3.49
N LEU A 149 -5.07 -14.52 2.71
CA LEU A 149 -4.86 -13.90 1.41
C LEU A 149 -5.64 -12.59 1.33
N ASN A 150 -5.03 -11.56 0.73
CA ASN A 150 -5.73 -10.29 0.52
C ASN A 150 -6.87 -10.44 -0.49
N ASP A 151 -8.02 -9.86 -0.21
CA ASP A 151 -9.18 -9.83 -1.12
C ASP A 151 -8.86 -9.20 -2.50
N SER A 152 -7.86 -8.33 -2.57
CA SER A 152 -7.41 -7.69 -3.81
C SER A 152 -6.46 -8.55 -4.65
N ALA A 153 -6.08 -9.74 -4.21
CA ALA A 153 -5.15 -10.63 -4.92
C ALA A 153 -5.59 -10.87 -6.37
N LYS A 154 -6.85 -11.28 -6.57
CA LYS A 154 -7.40 -11.56 -7.91
C LYS A 154 -7.30 -10.34 -8.83
N TYR A 155 -7.65 -9.16 -8.30
CA TYR A 155 -7.67 -7.92 -9.08
C TYR A 155 -6.29 -7.57 -9.66
N PHE A 156 -5.22 -7.78 -8.89
CA PHE A 156 -3.87 -7.52 -9.38
C PHE A 156 -3.34 -8.66 -10.26
N LEU A 157 -3.58 -9.92 -9.89
CA LEU A 157 -3.05 -11.08 -10.62
C LEU A 157 -3.75 -11.32 -11.98
N ASP A 158 -5.01 -10.92 -12.12
CA ASP A 158 -5.72 -10.97 -13.41
C ASP A 158 -5.15 -10.00 -14.44
N ASP A 159 -4.49 -8.92 -14.01
CA ASP A 159 -4.09 -7.81 -14.88
C ASP A 159 -2.58 -7.54 -14.84
N LEU A 160 -1.80 -8.62 -14.75
CA LEU A 160 -0.34 -8.56 -14.69
C LEU A 160 0.29 -7.83 -15.88
N ASP A 161 -0.31 -7.92 -17.07
CA ASP A 161 0.19 -7.23 -18.26
C ASP A 161 0.14 -5.71 -18.11
N ARG A 162 -0.93 -5.16 -17.52
CA ARG A 162 -1.03 -3.73 -17.25
C ARG A 162 -0.01 -3.31 -16.19
N LEU A 163 0.11 -4.09 -15.10
CA LEU A 163 1.03 -3.78 -13.99
C LEU A 163 2.50 -3.86 -14.42
N GLY A 164 2.83 -4.79 -15.32
CA GLY A 164 4.18 -5.01 -15.85
C GLY A 164 4.58 -4.06 -17.00
N ALA A 165 3.70 -3.17 -17.45
CA ALA A 165 4.02 -2.22 -18.51
C ALA A 165 5.11 -1.22 -18.05
N LYS A 166 6.03 -0.85 -18.96
CA LYS A 166 7.14 0.09 -18.66
C LYS A 166 6.64 1.42 -18.09
N GLU A 167 5.60 1.97 -18.74
CA GLU A 167 4.95 3.23 -18.39
C GLU A 167 3.78 3.04 -17.41
N TYR A 168 3.74 1.93 -16.67
CA TYR A 168 2.67 1.67 -15.71
C TYR A 168 2.57 2.80 -14.66
N GLN A 169 1.36 3.32 -14.51
CA GLN A 169 0.96 4.20 -13.43
C GLN A 169 -0.27 3.60 -12.74
N PRO A 170 -0.28 3.48 -11.40
CA PRO A 170 -1.47 3.10 -10.67
C PRO A 170 -2.66 3.99 -10.99
N THR A 171 -3.83 3.37 -11.05
CA THR A 171 -5.13 4.02 -11.10
C THR A 171 -5.65 4.27 -9.68
N GLU A 172 -6.69 5.10 -9.54
CA GLU A 172 -7.36 5.27 -8.25
C GLU A 172 -7.89 3.93 -7.70
N GLN A 173 -8.33 3.05 -8.60
CA GLN A 173 -8.82 1.72 -8.24
C GLN A 173 -7.72 0.82 -7.70
N ASP A 174 -6.50 0.90 -8.26
CA ASP A 174 -5.32 0.22 -7.71
C ASP A 174 -5.02 0.74 -6.31
N ILE A 175 -4.99 2.07 -6.14
CA ILE A 175 -4.72 2.70 -4.84
C ILE A 175 -5.75 2.25 -3.80
N LEU A 176 -7.05 2.25 -4.14
CA LEU A 176 -8.11 1.81 -3.23
C LEU A 176 -7.94 0.34 -2.78
N ARG A 177 -7.41 -0.51 -3.65
CA ARG A 177 -7.21 -1.95 -3.40
C ARG A 177 -5.85 -2.29 -2.80
N THR A 178 -4.92 -1.34 -2.73
CA THR A 178 -3.67 -1.54 -2.00
C THR A 178 -3.90 -1.67 -0.50
N ARG A 179 -3.21 -2.63 0.09
CA ARG A 179 -3.05 -2.81 1.53
C ARG A 179 -1.69 -2.26 1.95
N VAL A 180 -1.73 -1.19 2.73
CA VAL A 180 -0.57 -0.68 3.48
C VAL A 180 -0.73 -1.18 4.90
N LYS A 181 0.26 -1.93 5.42
CA LYS A 181 0.26 -2.33 6.84
C LYS A 181 0.50 -1.07 7.66
N THR A 182 -0.57 -0.56 8.27
CA THR A 182 -0.56 0.50 9.28
C THR A 182 -0.25 -0.05 10.65
#